data_AF-A0A2A5JJC6-F1
#
_entry.id   AF-A0A2A5JJC6-F1
#
_cell.length_a   1.000
_cell.length_b   1.000
_cell.length_c   1.000
_cell.angle_alpha   90.00
_cell.angle_beta   90.00
_cell.angle_gamma   90.00
#
_symmetry.space_group_name_H-M   'P 1'
#
loop_
_entity.id
_entity.type
_entity.pdbx_description
1 polymer ?
#
loop_
_entity_poly.entity_id
_entity_poly.type
_entity_poly.pdbx_seq_one_letter_code
_entity_poly.pdbx_strand_id
1 'polypeptide(L)'
;MIGTRLKEEREKLGMNQESFAAIAGAKRRTLVDWEKGSTSPTAVQLAAFAEFGVDIQYVLTGNKNHGNYSETQILEGMTSFLFDTAELGWVTKSRETPFNTVLNFALYSIKKAAGEDVDFKDMPEISVKSKEG
;
A
#
# COMPACT_ATOMS: atom_id res chain seq x y z
N MET A 1 -15.69 12.34 -7.55
CA MET A 1 -16.80 11.36 -7.41
C MET A 1 -16.31 9.98 -7.88
N ILE A 2 -17.04 8.88 -7.61
CA ILE A 2 -16.63 7.50 -7.98
C ILE A 2 -16.25 7.38 -9.47
N GLY A 3 -17.06 7.96 -10.37
CA GLY A 3 -16.80 7.96 -11.81
C GLY A 3 -15.46 8.58 -12.20
N THR A 4 -15.09 9.69 -11.57
CA THR A 4 -13.79 10.35 -11.78
C THR A 4 -12.63 9.43 -11.40
N ARG A 5 -12.73 8.76 -10.24
CA ARG A 5 -11.68 7.87 -9.74
C ARG A 5 -11.55 6.59 -10.56
N LEU A 6 -12.67 6.07 -11.08
CA LEU A 6 -12.66 4.96 -12.03
C LEU A 6 -11.95 5.34 -13.34
N LYS A 7 -12.20 6.55 -13.82
CA LYS A 7 -11.53 7.10 -15.01
C LYS A 7 -10.01 7.24 -14.78
N GLU A 8 -9.61 7.77 -13.62
CA GLU A 8 -8.20 7.91 -13.24
C GLU A 8 -7.47 6.55 -13.22
N GLU A 9 -8.07 5.53 -12.61
CA GLU A 9 -7.47 4.19 -12.61
C GLU A 9 -7.40 3.57 -14.02
N ARG A 10 -8.41 3.80 -14.88
CA ARG A 10 -8.32 3.38 -16.28
C ARG A 10 -7.16 4.06 -17.01
N GLU A 11 -7.02 5.36 -16.83
CA GLU A 11 -5.97 6.17 -17.49
C GLU A 11 -4.57 5.78 -17.01
N LYS A 12 -4.42 5.48 -15.72
CA LYS A 12 -3.20 4.93 -15.11
C LYS A 12 -2.77 3.61 -15.75
N LEU A 13 -3.72 2.77 -16.16
CA LEU A 13 -3.46 1.51 -16.87
C LEU A 13 -3.24 1.72 -18.38
N GLY A 14 -3.32 2.95 -18.89
CA GLY A 14 -3.16 3.24 -20.32
C GLY A 14 -4.28 2.67 -21.21
N MET A 15 -5.44 2.33 -20.63
CA MET A 15 -6.50 1.64 -21.36
C MET A 15 -7.51 2.60 -21.99
N ASN A 16 -7.99 2.24 -23.18
CA ASN A 16 -9.13 2.92 -23.79
C ASN A 16 -10.46 2.46 -23.14
N GLN A 17 -11.52 3.24 -23.35
CA GLN A 17 -12.82 2.97 -22.74
C GLN A 17 -13.47 1.64 -23.19
N GLU A 18 -13.15 1.13 -24.37
CA GLU A 18 -13.77 -0.07 -24.89
C GLU A 18 -13.17 -1.34 -24.27
N SER A 19 -11.83 -1.44 -24.29
CA SER A 19 -11.09 -2.51 -23.63
C SER A 19 -11.32 -2.54 -22.11
N PHE A 20 -11.40 -1.37 -21.47
CA PHE A 20 -11.65 -1.30 -20.03
C PHE A 20 -13.09 -1.73 -19.68
N ALA A 21 -14.09 -1.31 -20.45
CA ALA A 21 -15.48 -1.73 -20.22
C ALA A 21 -15.65 -3.26 -20.34
N ALA A 22 -14.91 -3.89 -21.27
CA ALA A 22 -14.97 -5.32 -21.50
C ALA A 22 -14.52 -6.16 -20.28
N ILE A 23 -13.58 -5.66 -19.45
CA ILE A 23 -13.16 -6.32 -18.19
C ILE A 23 -14.37 -6.59 -17.30
N ALA A 24 -15.26 -5.61 -17.18
CA ALA A 24 -16.45 -5.68 -16.35
C ALA A 24 -17.68 -6.25 -17.08
N GLY A 25 -17.49 -6.89 -18.25
CA GLY A 25 -18.58 -7.41 -19.09
C GLY A 25 -19.55 -6.32 -19.56
N ALA A 26 -19.10 -5.08 -19.66
CA ALA A 26 -19.92 -3.92 -19.96
C ALA A 26 -19.63 -3.36 -21.37
N LYS A 27 -20.59 -2.60 -21.90
CA LYS A 27 -20.40 -1.87 -23.16
C LYS A 27 -19.65 -0.56 -22.89
N ARG A 28 -18.90 -0.08 -23.90
CA ARG A 28 -18.21 1.22 -23.88
C ARG A 28 -19.11 2.39 -23.44
N ARG A 29 -20.39 2.38 -23.83
CA ARG A 29 -21.37 3.40 -23.41
C ARG A 29 -21.63 3.38 -21.91
N THR A 30 -21.78 2.19 -21.33
CA THR A 30 -21.99 1.99 -19.90
C THR A 30 -20.81 2.54 -19.09
N LEU A 31 -19.57 2.30 -19.52
CA LEU A 31 -18.40 2.90 -18.89
C LEU A 31 -18.40 4.44 -18.97
N VAL A 32 -18.78 5.03 -20.11
CA VAL A 32 -18.92 6.49 -20.21
C VAL A 32 -19.93 7.05 -19.20
N ASP A 33 -21.05 6.35 -19.03
CA ASP A 33 -22.08 6.76 -18.07
C ASP A 33 -21.56 6.64 -16.62
N TRP A 34 -20.72 5.65 -16.32
CA TRP A 34 -20.02 5.55 -15.03
C TRP A 34 -19.02 6.67 -14.82
N GLU A 35 -18.15 6.94 -15.79
CA GLU A 35 -17.10 7.97 -15.68
C GLU A 35 -17.67 9.39 -15.56
N LYS A 36 -18.85 9.64 -16.15
CA LYS A 36 -19.60 10.89 -15.99
C LYS A 36 -20.41 10.94 -14.70
N GLY A 37 -20.49 9.85 -13.95
CA GLY A 37 -21.27 9.75 -12.71
C GLY A 37 -22.78 9.67 -12.93
N SER A 38 -23.25 9.36 -14.15
CA SER A 38 -24.67 9.20 -14.45
C SER A 38 -25.24 7.90 -13.89
N THR A 39 -24.42 6.84 -13.88
CA THR A 39 -24.71 5.58 -13.20
C THR A 39 -23.45 5.12 -12.46
N SER A 40 -23.49 3.97 -11.78
CA SER A 40 -22.31 3.42 -11.11
C SER A 40 -22.14 1.93 -11.40
N PRO A 41 -20.91 1.40 -11.38
CA PRO A 41 -20.69 -0.04 -11.51
C PRO A 41 -21.29 -0.78 -10.32
N THR A 42 -21.79 -1.98 -10.57
CA THR A 42 -22.21 -2.92 -9.53
C THR A 42 -21.00 -3.50 -8.78
N ALA A 43 -21.24 -4.10 -7.61
CA ALA A 43 -20.17 -4.79 -6.86
C ALA A 43 -19.48 -5.89 -7.68
N VAL A 44 -20.22 -6.63 -8.53
CA VAL A 44 -19.66 -7.65 -9.43
C VAL A 44 -18.72 -7.03 -10.46
N GLN A 45 -19.09 -5.88 -11.02
CA GLN A 45 -18.25 -5.15 -11.98
C GLN A 45 -17.00 -4.57 -11.33
N LEU A 46 -17.11 -4.06 -10.10
CA LEU A 46 -15.96 -3.62 -9.31
C LEU A 46 -15.02 -4.79 -8.98
N ALA A 47 -15.56 -5.97 -8.64
CA ALA A 47 -14.75 -7.17 -8.41
C ALA A 47 -13.96 -7.58 -9.67
N ALA A 48 -14.60 -7.56 -10.85
CA ALA A 48 -13.91 -7.83 -12.11
C ALA A 48 -12.77 -6.83 -12.39
N PHE A 49 -12.98 -5.56 -12.07
CA PHE A 49 -11.91 -4.56 -12.15
C PHE A 49 -10.78 -4.81 -11.14
N ALA A 50 -11.09 -5.26 -9.93
CA ALA A 50 -10.09 -5.60 -8.91
C ALA A 50 -9.15 -6.73 -9.38
N GLU A 51 -9.70 -7.77 -10.00
CA GLU A 51 -8.90 -8.88 -10.57
C GLU A 51 -7.93 -8.41 -11.65
N PHE A 52 -8.25 -7.32 -12.34
CA PHE A 52 -7.40 -6.69 -13.35
C PHE A 52 -6.39 -5.68 -12.75
N GLY A 53 -6.36 -5.51 -11.43
CA GLY A 53 -5.41 -4.64 -10.74
C GLY A 53 -5.85 -3.18 -10.60
N VAL A 54 -7.15 -2.89 -10.76
CA VAL A 54 -7.72 -1.57 -10.41
C VAL A 54 -7.82 -1.42 -8.90
N ASP A 55 -7.41 -0.27 -8.35
CA ASP A 55 -7.57 0.04 -6.92
C ASP A 55 -9.03 0.37 -6.59
N ILE A 56 -9.85 -0.65 -6.31
CA ILE A 56 -11.27 -0.48 -5.99
C ILE A 56 -11.50 0.28 -4.69
N GLN A 57 -10.59 0.16 -3.72
CA GLN A 57 -10.67 0.94 -2.49
C GLN A 57 -10.55 2.42 -2.80
N TYR A 58 -9.60 2.81 -3.66
CA TYR A 58 -9.51 4.19 -4.15
C TYR A 58 -10.77 4.62 -4.90
N VAL A 59 -11.27 3.79 -5.82
CA VAL A 59 -12.48 4.10 -6.59
C VAL A 59 -13.69 4.39 -5.68
N LEU A 60 -13.88 3.59 -4.62
CA LEU A 60 -15.00 3.72 -3.68
C LEU A 60 -14.79 4.84 -2.65
N THR A 61 -13.59 4.94 -2.07
CA THR A 61 -13.34 5.79 -0.89
C THR A 61 -12.61 7.07 -1.23
N GLY A 62 -11.72 7.05 -2.22
CA GLY A 62 -10.80 8.16 -2.55
C GLY A 62 -9.46 8.06 -1.85
N ASN A 63 -9.28 7.06 -1.00
CA ASN A 63 -8.01 6.78 -0.34
C ASN A 63 -7.23 5.79 -1.18
N LYS A 64 -6.03 6.16 -1.63
CA LYS A 64 -5.16 5.29 -2.41
C LYS A 64 -4.62 4.17 -1.52
N ASN A 65 -4.58 2.94 -2.04
CA ASN A 65 -3.81 1.87 -1.40
C ASN A 65 -2.31 2.17 -1.55
N HIS A 66 -1.72 2.78 -0.53
CA HIS A 66 -0.33 2.52 -0.22
C HIS A 66 -0.31 1.06 0.26
N GLY A 67 0.52 0.18 -0.33
CA GLY A 67 0.48 -1.26 -0.02
C GLY A 67 0.34 -1.50 1.48
N ASN A 68 -0.77 -2.10 1.91
CA ASN A 68 -1.09 -2.31 3.32
C ASN A 68 -0.20 -3.43 3.87
N TYR A 69 1.08 -3.14 4.07
CA TYR A 69 1.91 -3.99 4.91
C TYR A 69 1.46 -3.78 6.35
N SER A 70 1.19 -4.87 7.06
CA SER A 70 0.98 -4.77 8.50
C SER A 70 2.26 -4.25 9.15
N GLU A 71 2.13 -3.59 10.30
CA GLU A 71 3.28 -3.16 11.08
C GLU A 71 4.24 -4.33 11.35
N THR A 72 3.71 -5.52 11.62
CA THR A 72 4.50 -6.75 11.77
C THR A 72 5.30 -7.10 10.52
N GLN A 73 4.71 -7.04 9.32
CA GLN A 73 5.42 -7.33 8.06
C GLN A 73 6.54 -6.33 7.80
N ILE A 74 6.31 -5.05 8.09
CA ILE A 74 7.32 -4.01 7.99
C ILE A 74 8.48 -4.31 8.94
N LEU A 75 8.18 -4.65 10.20
CA LEU A 75 9.17 -4.97 11.21
C LEU A 75 9.99 -6.21 10.89
N GLU A 76 9.36 -7.27 10.38
CA GLU A 76 10.05 -8.50 9.94
C GLU A 76 11.00 -8.24 8.77
N GLY A 77 10.55 -7.46 7.78
CA GLY A 77 11.37 -7.07 6.63
C GLY A 77 12.57 -6.22 7.04
N MET A 78 12.36 -5.23 7.92
CA MET A 78 13.43 -4.38 8.44
C MET A 78 14.41 -5.15 9.31
N THR A 79 13.92 -6.08 10.13
CA THR A 79 14.76 -6.97 10.93
C THR A 79 15.71 -7.74 10.03
N SER A 80 15.18 -8.38 8.99
CA SER A 80 15.96 -9.16 8.03
C SER A 80 17.00 -8.29 7.33
N PHE A 81 16.58 -7.12 6.81
CA PHE A 81 17.47 -6.16 6.19
C PHE A 81 18.65 -5.75 7.09
N LEU A 82 18.39 -5.43 8.37
CA LEU A 82 19.45 -5.02 9.29
C LEU A 82 20.42 -6.15 9.63
N PHE A 83 19.95 -7.40 9.72
CA PHE A 83 20.83 -8.56 9.88
C PHE A 83 21.68 -8.81 8.63
N ASP A 84 21.06 -8.89 7.46
CA ASP A 84 21.76 -9.18 6.20
C ASP A 84 22.84 -8.12 5.93
N THR A 85 22.51 -6.84 6.15
CA THR A 85 23.46 -5.74 5.96
C THR A 85 24.57 -5.71 7.01
N ALA A 86 24.31 -6.20 8.23
CA ALA A 86 25.32 -6.34 9.27
C ALA A 86 26.27 -7.51 8.98
N GLU A 87 25.76 -8.66 8.51
CA GLU A 87 26.57 -9.80 8.08
C GLU A 87 27.50 -9.43 6.93
N LEU A 88 27.02 -8.61 5.99
CA LEU A 88 27.82 -8.07 4.89
C LEU A 88 28.80 -6.97 5.32
N GLY A 89 28.76 -6.54 6.58
CA GLY A 89 29.61 -5.46 7.11
C GLY A 89 29.28 -4.07 6.56
N TRP A 90 28.12 -3.89 5.93
CA TRP A 90 27.69 -2.61 5.37
C TRP A 90 27.11 -1.69 6.43
N VAL A 91 26.52 -2.26 7.47
CA VAL A 91 25.91 -1.52 8.58
C VAL A 91 26.40 -2.08 9.91
N THR A 92 26.99 -1.22 10.74
CA THR A 92 27.38 -1.57 12.10
C THR A 92 26.72 -0.61 13.09
N LYS A 93 25.94 -1.13 14.03
CA LYS A 93 25.33 -0.31 15.10
C LYS A 93 26.32 -0.05 16.24
N SER A 94 26.09 1.04 16.98
CA SER A 94 26.79 1.26 18.25
C SER A 94 26.55 0.09 19.21
N ARG A 95 27.57 -0.25 20.02
CA ARG A 95 27.47 -1.29 21.05
C ARG A 95 26.45 -0.96 22.13
N GLU A 96 26.26 0.33 22.39
CA GLU A 96 25.37 0.83 23.44
C GLU A 96 23.90 0.90 23.01
N THR A 97 23.62 0.84 21.70
CA THR A 97 22.26 0.93 21.18
C THR A 97 21.64 -0.45 21.02
N PRO A 98 20.54 -0.77 21.74
CA PRO A 98 19.82 -2.02 21.53
C PRO A 98 19.28 -2.13 20.10
N PHE A 99 19.23 -3.35 19.55
CA PHE A 99 18.73 -3.59 18.19
C PHE A 99 17.28 -3.08 18.03
N ASN A 100 16.42 -3.36 19.01
CA ASN A 100 15.01 -2.95 18.98
C ASN A 100 14.86 -1.41 18.95
N THR A 101 15.80 -0.65 19.50
CA THR A 101 15.80 0.82 19.40
C THR A 101 16.00 1.28 17.96
N VAL A 102 16.91 0.63 17.22
CA VAL A 102 17.15 0.92 15.79
C VAL A 102 15.91 0.56 14.96
N LEU A 103 15.31 -0.60 15.24
CA LEU A 103 14.11 -1.06 14.55
C LEU A 103 12.92 -0.11 14.80
N ASN A 104 12.67 0.27 16.06
CA ASN A 104 11.66 1.27 16.42
C ASN A 104 11.90 2.59 15.72
N PHE A 105 13.14 3.05 15.66
CA PHE A 105 13.47 4.34 15.06
C PHE A 105 13.20 4.33 13.55
N ALA A 106 13.51 3.22 12.89
CA ALA A 106 13.26 3.08 11.48
C ALA A 106 11.75 2.93 11.18
N LEU A 107 10.97 2.27 12.04
CA LEU A 107 9.50 2.24 11.92
C LEU A 107 8.90 3.64 12.13
N TYR A 108 9.33 4.35 13.17
CA TYR A 108 8.98 5.75 13.42
C TYR A 108 9.25 6.63 12.19
N SER A 109 10.42 6.47 11.56
CA SER A 109 10.82 7.24 10.37
C SER A 109 9.88 6.99 9.18
N ILE A 110 9.44 5.74 8.99
CA ILE A 110 8.47 5.37 7.95
C ILE A 110 7.11 6.00 8.23
N LYS A 111 6.57 5.84 9.45
CA LYS A 111 5.26 6.40 9.84
C LYS A 111 5.24 7.93 9.68
N LYS A 112 6.29 8.61 10.14
CA LYS A 112 6.44 10.06 9.96
C LYS A 112 6.52 10.47 8.49
N ALA A 113 7.24 9.72 7.65
CA ALA A 113 7.32 9.98 6.20
C ALA A 113 5.98 9.74 5.49
N ALA A 114 5.14 8.83 6.02
CA ALA A 114 3.77 8.61 5.57
C ALA A 114 2.79 9.71 6.04
N GLY A 115 3.24 10.68 6.83
CA GLY A 115 2.43 11.80 7.33
C GLY A 115 1.62 11.47 8.59
N GLU A 116 1.93 10.37 9.27
CA GLU A 116 1.31 10.03 10.56
C GLU A 116 1.84 10.94 11.68
N ASP A 117 0.96 11.36 12.60
CA ASP A 117 1.32 12.09 13.81
C ASP A 117 1.70 11.09 14.91
N VAL A 118 2.99 10.79 15.01
CA VAL A 118 3.55 9.77 15.91
C VAL A 118 4.69 10.35 16.75
N ASP A 119 4.68 10.07 18.06
CA ASP A 119 5.85 10.28 18.93
C ASP A 119 6.67 8.98 18.99
N PHE A 120 7.99 9.12 18.96
CA PHE A 120 8.90 7.98 19.12
C PHE A 120 8.72 7.29 20.48
N LYS A 121 8.32 8.02 21.52
CA LYS A 121 8.06 7.46 22.86
C LYS A 121 6.86 6.52 22.90
N ASP A 122 5.95 6.66 21.95
CA ASP A 122 4.74 5.86 21.83
C ASP A 122 4.95 4.61 20.95
N MET A 123 6.18 4.40 20.46
CA MET A 123 6.52 3.21 19.68
C MET A 123 6.46 1.94 20.53
N PRO A 124 5.92 0.84 19.98
CA PRO A 124 5.74 -0.38 20.73
C PRO A 124 7.08 -0.95 21.20
N GLU A 125 7.06 -1.64 22.34
CA GLU A 125 8.15 -2.54 22.70
C GLU A 125 8.11 -3.74 21.76
N ILE A 126 9.01 -3.75 20.78
CA ILE A 126 9.14 -4.87 19.87
C ILE A 126 10.00 -5.94 20.54
N SER A 127 9.42 -7.12 20.77
CA SER A 127 10.17 -8.33 21.11
C SER A 127 10.40 -9.13 19.84
N VAL A 128 11.48 -8.82 19.12
CA VAL A 128 11.95 -9.70 18.05
C VAL A 128 12.75 -10.82 18.72
N LYS A 129 12.38 -12.09 18.45
CA LYS A 129 13.25 -13.21 18.84
C LYS A 129 14.58 -13.01 18.15
N SER A 130 15.64 -12.75 18.92
CA SER A 130 16.97 -12.68 18.37
C SER A 130 17.23 -14.01 17.65
N LYS A 131 17.47 -13.93 16.33
CA LYS A 131 18.29 -14.96 15.68
C LYS A 131 19.72 -14.65 16.12
N GLU A 132 20.04 -14.95 17.38
CA GLU A 132 21.42 -15.01 17.81
C GLU A 132 22.07 -16.19 17.07
N GLY A 133 22.91 -15.86 16.11
CA GLY A 133 23.87 -16.72 15.44
C GLY A 133 25.24 -16.09 15.51
#